data_AF-A0ABD3AMN5-F1
#
_entry.id   AF-A0ABD3AMN5-F1
#
_cell.length_a   1.000
_cell.length_b   1.000
_cell.length_c   1.000
_cell.angle_alpha   90.00
_cell.angle_beta   90.00
_cell.angle_gamma   90.00
#
_symmetry.space_group_name_H-M   'P 1'
#
loop_
_entity.id
_entity.type
_entity.pdbx_description
1 polymer ?
#
loop_
_entity_poly.entity_id
_entity_poly.type
_entity_poly.pdbx_seq_one_letter_code
_entity_poly.pdbx_strand_id
1 'polypeptide(L)'
;MRGYLPFDETDLPTLYQKINAADFMRPVWFSPAVTALLQKILDPNPETRVNIEGIKRDPWFRKNYVAVRHNEDEVVNLDDVDAVFDDIEDRFVIEQSENKDNGPLIMNAFEMITLSQGLNLSALFDRQ
;
A
#
# COMPACT_ATOMS: atom_id res chain seq x y z
N MET A 1 -3.94 3.26 -26.57
CA MET A 1 -3.31 2.44 -25.51
C MET A 1 -2.80 1.13 -26.11
N ARG A 2 -1.91 0.41 -25.42
CA ARG A 2 -1.24 -0.83 -25.92
C ARG A 2 -2.00 -2.12 -25.54
N GLY A 3 -2.84 -2.12 -24.50
CA GLY A 3 -3.72 -3.24 -24.13
C GLY A 3 -3.06 -4.35 -23.29
N TYR A 4 -1.81 -4.16 -22.87
CA TYR A 4 -1.04 -5.04 -21.99
C TYR A 4 0.01 -4.21 -21.24
N LEU A 5 0.67 -4.82 -20.25
CA LEU A 5 1.62 -4.14 -19.37
C LEU A 5 2.89 -3.70 -20.12
N PRO A 6 3.51 -2.57 -19.72
CA PRO A 6 4.78 -2.12 -20.29
C PRO A 6 5.94 -3.07 -19.96
N PHE A 7 5.90 -3.68 -18.77
CA PHE A 7 6.83 -4.71 -18.30
C PHE A 7 6.00 -5.93 -17.91
N ASP A 8 6.24 -7.05 -18.58
CA ASP A 8 5.50 -8.30 -18.36
C ASP A 8 6.47 -9.46 -18.61
N GLU A 9 6.81 -10.18 -17.56
CA GLU A 9 7.76 -11.28 -17.58
C GLU A 9 7.35 -12.31 -16.53
N THR A 10 7.49 -13.59 -16.86
CA THR A 10 7.24 -14.68 -15.90
C THR A 10 8.36 -14.81 -14.87
N ASP A 11 9.58 -14.44 -15.26
CA ASP A 11 10.76 -14.49 -14.41
C ASP A 11 10.95 -13.15 -13.67
N LEU A 12 10.87 -13.19 -12.34
CA LEU A 12 10.96 -11.99 -11.49
C LEU A 12 12.28 -11.22 -11.66
N PRO A 13 13.46 -11.86 -11.66
CA PRO A 13 14.72 -11.17 -11.95
C PRO A 13 14.67 -10.40 -13.28
N THR A 14 14.18 -11.02 -14.35
CA THR A 14 14.06 -10.37 -15.67
C THR A 14 13.05 -9.20 -15.63
N LEU A 15 11.92 -9.38 -14.94
CA LEU A 15 10.94 -8.31 -14.73
C LEU A 15 11.58 -7.08 -14.07
N TYR A 16 12.28 -7.28 -12.96
CA TYR A 16 12.94 -6.19 -12.23
C TYR A 16 14.05 -5.53 -13.05
N GLN A 17 14.81 -6.31 -13.84
CA GLN A 17 15.79 -5.74 -14.76
C GLN A 17 15.14 -4.81 -15.79
N LYS A 18 14.02 -5.23 -16.40
CA LYS A 18 13.29 -4.39 -17.35
C LYS A 18 12.72 -3.14 -16.73
N ILE A 19 12.15 -3.23 -15.52
CA ILE A 19 11.63 -2.08 -14.77
C ILE A 19 12.75 -1.09 -14.47
N ASN A 20 13.88 -1.56 -13.93
CA ASN A 20 15.03 -0.71 -13.56
C ASN A 20 15.69 -0.05 -14.78
N ALA A 21 15.72 -0.74 -15.93
CA ALA A 21 16.23 -0.17 -17.17
C ALA A 21 15.19 0.67 -17.94
N ALA A 22 13.93 0.69 -17.47
CA ALA A 22 12.77 1.17 -18.23
C ALA A 22 12.73 0.63 -19.67
N ASP A 23 13.07 -0.65 -19.84
CA ASP A 23 13.03 -1.34 -21.12
C ASP A 23 11.62 -1.87 -21.40
N PHE A 24 10.83 -1.07 -22.11
CA PHE A 24 9.50 -1.44 -22.57
C PHE A 24 9.38 -1.28 -24.09
N MET A 25 8.68 -2.22 -24.71
CA MET A 25 8.39 -2.12 -26.14
C MET A 25 7.27 -1.11 -26.40
N ARG A 26 7.39 -0.38 -27.51
CA ARG A 26 6.43 0.63 -27.95
C ARG A 26 5.69 0.11 -29.18
N PRO A 27 4.35 0.12 -29.22
CA PRO A 27 3.63 -0.27 -30.42
C PRO A 27 3.92 0.63 -31.59
N VAL A 28 3.88 0.06 -32.79
CA VAL A 28 4.05 0.80 -34.05
C VAL A 28 2.98 1.88 -34.26
N TRP A 29 1.80 1.74 -33.64
CA TRP A 29 0.71 2.71 -33.74
C TRP A 29 0.81 3.87 -32.74
N PHE A 30 1.86 3.93 -31.91
CA PHE A 30 2.05 5.06 -31.02
C PHE A 30 2.58 6.26 -31.81
N SER A 31 1.88 7.39 -31.70
CA SER A 31 2.40 8.66 -32.22
C SER A 31 3.73 9.00 -31.53
N PRO A 32 4.68 9.65 -32.24
CA PRO A 32 5.95 10.07 -31.64
C PRO A 32 5.77 10.91 -30.36
N ALA A 33 4.73 11.74 -30.33
CA ALA A 33 4.41 12.59 -29.19
C ALA A 33 4.05 11.79 -27.92
N VAL A 34 3.19 10.76 -28.03
CA VAL A 34 2.89 9.91 -26.86
C VAL A 34 4.09 9.09 -26.42
N THR A 35 4.89 8.62 -27.38
CA THR A 35 6.11 7.86 -27.09
C THR A 35 7.10 8.70 -26.29
N ALA A 36 7.32 9.96 -26.68
CA ALA A 36 8.19 10.88 -25.98
C ALA A 36 7.67 11.18 -24.56
N LEU A 37 6.35 11.37 -24.39
CA LEU A 37 5.76 11.58 -23.07
C LEU A 37 5.92 10.33 -22.17
N LEU A 38 5.65 9.13 -22.69
CA LEU A 38 5.79 7.89 -21.93
C LEU A 38 7.23 7.63 -21.48
N GLN A 39 8.23 7.96 -22.30
CA GLN A 39 9.63 7.86 -21.91
C GLN A 39 9.98 8.77 -20.72
N LYS A 40 9.41 9.99 -20.67
CA LYS A 40 9.61 10.90 -19.54
C LYS A 40 8.90 10.42 -18.27
N ILE A 41 7.71 9.82 -18.41
CA ILE A 41 6.92 9.28 -17.29
C ILE A 41 7.56 8.03 -16.70
N LEU A 42 8.07 7.14 -17.57
CA LEU A 42 8.70 5.87 -17.19
C LEU A 42 10.22 6.01 -17.02
N ASP A 43 10.74 7.22 -16.79
CA ASP A 43 12.15 7.42 -16.44
C ASP A 43 12.47 6.68 -15.12
N PRO A 44 13.43 5.74 -15.09
CA PRO A 44 13.73 4.98 -13.88
C PRO A 44 14.29 5.85 -12.76
N ASN A 45 14.92 7.00 -13.08
CA ASN A 45 15.44 7.92 -12.09
C ASN A 45 14.35 8.91 -11.62
N PRO A 46 13.93 8.88 -10.34
CA PRO A 46 12.87 9.76 -9.84
C PRO A 46 13.23 11.24 -9.89
N GLU A 47 14.51 11.60 -9.82
CA GLU A 47 14.96 13.01 -9.86
C GLU A 47 14.82 13.63 -11.25
N THR A 48 14.93 12.82 -12.31
CA THR A 48 14.78 13.28 -13.71
C THR A 48 13.42 12.97 -14.30
N ARG A 49 12.64 12.10 -13.65
CA ARG A 49 11.27 11.75 -14.03
C ARG A 49 10.40 13.00 -14.08
N VAL A 50 9.60 13.11 -15.13
CA VAL A 50 8.71 14.25 -15.31
C VAL A 50 7.68 14.32 -14.18
N ASN A 51 7.56 15.49 -13.57
CA ASN A 51 6.53 15.75 -12.56
C ASN A 51 5.16 16.02 -13.20
N ILE A 52 4.12 16.08 -12.37
CA ILE A 52 2.74 16.30 -12.81
C ILE A 52 2.59 17.60 -13.62
N GLU A 53 3.26 18.67 -13.20
CA GLU A 53 3.22 19.95 -13.91
C GLU A 53 3.90 19.87 -15.29
N GLY A 54 4.96 19.08 -15.42
CA GLY A 54 5.59 18.76 -16.70
C GLY A 54 4.67 17.97 -17.61
N ILE A 55 3.95 16.98 -17.09
CA ILE A 55 2.95 16.21 -17.84
C ILE A 55 1.83 17.13 -18.35
N LYS A 56 1.26 17.97 -17.49
CA LYS A 56 0.22 18.95 -17.87
C LYS A 56 0.70 19.97 -18.92
N ARG A 57 2.01 20.22 -19.01
CA ARG A 57 2.61 21.09 -20.02
C ARG A 57 2.89 20.39 -21.35
N ASP A 58 2.90 19.07 -21.38
CA ASP A 58 3.26 18.31 -22.58
C ASP A 58 2.23 18.51 -23.72
N PRO A 59 2.68 18.73 -24.98
CA PRO A 59 1.77 18.96 -26.10
C PRO A 59 0.81 17.81 -26.37
N TRP A 60 1.24 16.56 -26.11
CA TRP A 60 0.37 15.41 -26.30
C TRP A 60 -0.76 15.40 -25.27
N PHE A 61 -0.44 15.69 -24.00
CA PHE A 61 -1.41 15.74 -22.91
C PHE A 61 -2.41 16.88 -23.09
N ARG A 62 -1.95 18.06 -23.52
CA ARG A 62 -2.79 19.25 -23.70
C ARG A 62 -3.83 19.14 -24.81
N LYS A 63 -3.67 18.19 -25.73
CA LYS A 63 -4.57 18.04 -26.87
C LYS A 63 -5.97 17.68 -26.37
N ASN A 64 -6.92 18.61 -26.55
CA ASN A 64 -8.31 18.51 -26.08
C ASN A 64 -8.46 18.41 -24.54
N TYR A 65 -7.45 18.87 -23.78
CA TYR A 65 -7.52 18.87 -22.33
C TYR A 65 -8.31 20.08 -21.81
N VAL A 66 -9.20 19.84 -20.85
CA VAL A 66 -9.92 20.87 -20.09
C VAL A 66 -9.67 20.61 -18.62
N ALA A 67 -9.06 21.58 -17.93
CA ALA A 67 -8.78 21.46 -16.51
C ALA A 67 -10.09 21.50 -15.69
N VAL A 68 -10.22 20.56 -14.76
CA VAL A 68 -11.28 20.58 -13.75
C VAL A 68 -10.95 21.69 -12.76
N ARG A 69 -11.89 22.62 -12.55
CA ARG A 69 -11.79 23.62 -11.49
C ARG A 69 -12.47 23.05 -10.26
N HIS A 70 -11.70 22.82 -9.20
CA HIS A 70 -12.26 22.62 -7.87
C HIS A 70 -12.44 24.00 -7.23
N ASN A 71 -13.46 24.15 -6.38
CA ASN A 71 -13.60 25.36 -5.58
C ASN A 71 -12.37 25.49 -4.67
N GLU A 72 -11.94 26.73 -4.46
CA GLU A 72 -10.72 27.08 -3.74
C GLU A 72 -10.70 26.48 -2.33
N ASP A 73 -9.48 26.21 -1.86
CA ASP A 73 -9.13 25.52 -0.63
C ASP A 73 -10.03 25.94 0.56
N GLU A 74 -10.97 25.06 0.93
CA GLU A 74 -11.60 25.16 2.24
C GLU A 74 -10.50 25.03 3.29
N VAL A 75 -10.56 25.87 4.32
CA VAL A 75 -9.64 25.77 5.46
C VAL A 75 -9.82 24.37 6.07
N VAL A 76 -8.84 23.50 5.81
CA VAL A 76 -8.88 22.11 6.26
C VAL A 76 -8.71 22.10 7.77
N ASN A 77 -9.80 21.78 8.49
CA ASN A 77 -9.69 21.49 9.91
C ASN A 77 -9.06 20.10 10.08
N LEU A 78 -7.99 20.01 10.87
CA LEU A 78 -7.30 18.75 11.14
C LEU A 78 -7.82 18.05 12.41
N ASP A 79 -8.75 18.68 13.15
CA ASP A 79 -9.35 18.09 14.36
C ASP A 79 -9.99 16.72 14.06
N ASP A 80 -10.62 16.56 12.89
CA ASP A 80 -11.25 15.30 12.47
C ASP A 80 -10.23 14.19 12.16
N VAL A 81 -8.98 14.55 11.82
CA VAL A 81 -7.90 13.57 11.56
C VAL A 81 -7.38 12.97 12.86
N ASP A 82 -7.30 13.80 13.92
CA ASP A 82 -6.87 13.37 15.25
C ASP A 82 -7.92 12.44 15.87
N ALA A 83 -9.20 12.83 15.77
CA ALA A 83 -10.33 12.08 16.33
C ALA A 83 -10.57 10.69 15.70
N VAL A 84 -9.97 10.37 14.55
CA VAL A 84 -10.15 9.06 13.88
C VAL A 84 -9.62 7.89 14.72
N PHE A 85 -8.59 8.12 15.53
CA PHE A 85 -7.93 7.06 16.30
C PHE A 85 -8.29 7.08 17.79
N ASP A 86 -8.88 8.16 18.29
CA ASP A 86 -9.23 8.33 19.71
C ASP A 86 -10.31 7.35 20.20
N ASP A 87 -11.19 6.88 19.31
CA ASP A 87 -12.30 5.97 19.65
C ASP A 87 -11.87 4.49 19.81
N ILE A 88 -10.57 4.18 19.69
CA ILE A 88 -10.06 2.80 19.63
C ILE A 88 -9.50 2.31 20.99
N GLU A 89 -9.29 3.18 21.98
CA GLU A 89 -8.53 2.79 23.19
C GLU A 89 -9.23 1.81 24.14
N ASP A 90 -10.54 1.56 24.05
CA ASP A 90 -11.25 0.76 25.08
C ASP A 90 -11.86 -0.58 24.61
N ARG A 91 -11.59 -1.06 23.40
CA ARG A 91 -12.10 -2.39 22.93
C ARG A 91 -11.03 -3.40 22.53
N PHE A 92 -9.77 -3.15 22.86
CA PHE A 92 -8.79 -4.23 22.90
C PHE A 92 -9.08 -5.10 24.12
N VAL A 93 -9.87 -6.16 23.91
CA VAL A 93 -10.06 -7.36 24.75
C VAL A 93 -9.29 -7.30 26.09
N ILE A 94 -9.77 -6.49 27.03
CA ILE A 94 -9.35 -6.63 28.42
C ILE A 94 -10.18 -7.79 28.93
N GLU A 95 -9.58 -8.97 29.10
CA GLU A 95 -10.17 -10.01 29.92
C GLU A 95 -10.37 -9.42 31.32
N GLN A 96 -11.58 -8.95 31.61
CA GLN A 96 -11.99 -8.65 32.97
C GLN A 96 -12.09 -9.99 33.71
N SER A 97 -10.99 -10.39 34.35
CA SER A 97 -11.04 -11.42 35.38
C SER A 97 -11.78 -10.85 36.59
N GLU A 98 -13.11 -10.87 36.53
CA GLU A 98 -13.90 -10.75 37.75
C GLU A 98 -13.48 -11.91 38.66
N ASN A 99 -12.85 -11.58 39.79
CA ASN A 99 -12.62 -12.49 40.91
C ASN A 99 -13.97 -12.96 41.47
N LYS A 100 -14.62 -13.88 40.77
CA LYS A 100 -15.75 -14.66 41.27
C LYS A 100 -15.16 -15.94 41.83
N ASP A 101 -14.92 -15.90 43.14
CA ASP A 101 -14.40 -16.98 43.98
C ASP A 101 -15.33 -18.21 44.08
N ASN A 102 -16.20 -18.44 43.08
CA ASN A 102 -17.10 -19.59 42.95
C ASN A 102 -17.59 -19.83 41.49
N GLY A 103 -16.94 -19.26 40.48
CA GLY A 103 -17.21 -19.57 39.06
C GLY A 103 -16.31 -20.70 38.54
N PRO A 104 -16.69 -21.41 37.45
CA PRO A 104 -15.76 -22.32 36.79
C PRO A 104 -14.48 -21.55 36.42
N LEU A 105 -13.31 -22.16 36.65
CA LEU A 105 -12.01 -21.55 36.38
C LEU A 105 -12.04 -20.87 35.00
N ILE A 106 -11.91 -19.54 34.98
CA ILE A 106 -11.72 -18.80 33.74
C ILE A 106 -10.32 -19.16 33.28
N MET A 107 -10.23 -20.09 32.33
CA MET A 107 -8.97 -20.65 31.86
C MET A 107 -8.77 -20.25 30.41
N ASN A 108 -7.69 -19.54 30.11
CA ASN A 108 -7.41 -19.13 28.75
C ASN A 108 -6.99 -20.35 27.88
N ALA A 109 -6.98 -20.17 26.56
CA ALA A 109 -6.65 -21.26 25.64
C ALA A 109 -5.23 -21.84 25.86
N PHE A 110 -4.27 -21.01 26.28
CA PHE A 110 -2.90 -21.47 26.56
C PHE A 110 -2.85 -22.34 27.82
N GLU A 111 -3.63 -22.01 28.84
CA GLU A 111 -3.76 -22.79 30.08
C GLU A 111 -4.47 -24.13 29.81
N MET A 112 -5.54 -24.13 29.00
CA MET A 112 -6.20 -25.37 28.56
C MET A 112 -5.23 -26.29 27.81
N ILE A 113 -4.40 -25.73 26.92
CA ILE A 113 -3.41 -26.51 26.17
C ILE A 113 -2.35 -27.08 27.11
N THR A 114 -1.85 -26.26 28.05
CA THR A 114 -0.81 -26.66 29.01
C THR A 114 -1.27 -27.80 29.92
N LEU A 115 -2.56 -27.87 30.28
CA LEU A 115 -3.11 -28.94 31.12
C LEU A 115 -3.48 -30.21 30.33
N SER A 116 -3.50 -30.17 29.00
CA SER A 116 -3.79 -31.36 28.18
C SER A 116 -2.59 -32.32 28.19
N GLN A 117 -2.83 -33.61 28.45
CA GLN A 117 -1.79 -34.64 28.71
C GLN A 117 -0.85 -34.97 27.51
N GLY A 118 -0.83 -34.14 26.47
CA GLY A 118 0.02 -34.34 25.30
C GLY A 118 0.61 -33.07 24.68
N LEU A 119 0.33 -31.88 25.22
CA LEU A 119 0.82 -30.60 24.67
C LEU A 119 1.49 -29.77 25.77
N ASN A 120 2.78 -30.04 25.99
CA ASN A 120 3.59 -29.27 26.92
C ASN A 120 4.26 -28.08 26.20
N LEU A 121 3.76 -26.86 26.43
CA LEU A 121 4.29 -25.62 25.85
C LEU A 121 5.43 -24.99 26.66
N SER A 122 5.93 -25.62 27.73
CA SER A 122 6.99 -25.08 28.60
C SER A 122 8.22 -24.60 27.80
N ALA A 123 8.60 -25.35 26.76
CA ALA A 123 9.78 -25.08 25.94
C ALA A 123 9.66 -23.83 25.05
N LEU A 124 8.45 -23.28 24.85
CA LEU A 124 8.23 -22.04 24.10
C LEU A 124 8.53 -20.78 24.92
N PHE A 125 8.61 -20.92 26.25
CA PHE A 125 8.85 -19.83 27.19
C PHE A 125 10.19 -19.93 27.92
N ASP A 126 11.03 -20.92 27.57
CA ASP A 126 12.42 -20.97 28.00
C ASP A 126 13.16 -19.77 27.39
N ARG A 127 13.32 -18.73 28.21
CA ARG A 127 14.00 -17.48 27.89
C ARG A 127 15.50 -17.72 27.69
N GLN A 128 15.99 -17.33 26.52
CA GLN A 128 17.28 -16.64 26.42
C GLN A 128 17.14 -15.20 26.91
#